data_AF-A0A5C1AAX4-F1
#
_entry.id   AF-A0A5C1AAX4-F1
#
_cell.length_a   1.000
_cell.length_b   1.000
_cell.length_c   1.000
_cell.angle_alpha   90.00
_cell.angle_beta   90.00
_cell.angle_gamma   90.00
#
_symmetry.space_group_name_H-M   'P 1'
#
loop_
_entity.id
_entity.type
_entity.pdbx_description
1 polymer ?
#
loop_
_entity_poly.entity_id
_entity_poly.type
_entity_poly.pdbx_seq_one_letter_code
_entity_poly.pdbx_strand_id
1 'polypeptide(L)'
;MGIIVLSIQGLPPKGGKFDGVAMYSNGKPIVAIASSKKGPAWLAFYLAHELGHISLEHVKPDGGMCVDADLANAGVDEDTEEQEANGFALELLTGEATGITFESSSLKAPEVGKAALKFASKADPKIDPGVVVLSYCKSTGYWGVAKKALEIVGQSEGGHEKVRQVLLQHLDSKRISESEARFLAATCHLPL
;
A
#
# COMPACT_ATOMS: atom_id res chain seq x y z
N MET A 1 -4.00 10.23 -16.86
CA MET A 1 -4.52 8.85 -16.84
C MET A 1 -5.22 8.65 -15.50
N GLY A 2 -6.38 8.01 -15.47
CA GLY A 2 -7.09 7.71 -14.21
C GLY A 2 -6.90 6.25 -13.84
N ILE A 3 -6.63 5.96 -12.57
CA ILE A 3 -6.49 4.60 -12.03
C ILE A 3 -7.61 4.40 -11.00
N ILE A 4 -8.31 3.27 -11.08
CA ILE A 4 -9.37 2.93 -10.12
C ILE A 4 -8.71 2.18 -8.97
N VAL A 5 -8.86 2.67 -7.74
CA VAL A 5 -8.31 2.02 -6.55
C VAL A 5 -9.45 1.53 -5.67
N LEU A 6 -9.49 0.22 -5.41
CA LEU A 6 -10.49 -0.43 -4.56
C LEU A 6 -9.83 -0.90 -3.26
N SER A 7 -10.51 -0.69 -2.13
CA SER A 7 -10.12 -1.26 -0.84
C SER A 7 -11.09 -2.38 -0.50
N ILE A 8 -10.70 -3.63 -0.71
CA ILE A 8 -11.54 -4.80 -0.52
C ILE A 8 -11.35 -5.35 0.89
N GLN A 9 -12.42 -5.42 1.68
CA GLN A 9 -12.39 -5.95 3.04
C GLN A 9 -13.42 -7.08 3.28
N GLY A 10 -14.37 -7.27 2.35
CA GLY A 10 -15.45 -8.24 2.46
C GLY A 10 -15.31 -9.48 1.57
N LEU A 11 -14.08 -10.00 1.34
CA LEU A 11 -13.91 -11.20 0.51
C LEU A 11 -14.43 -12.47 1.21
N PRO A 12 -15.03 -13.42 0.46
CA PRO A 12 -15.38 -14.71 1.02
C PRO A 12 -14.11 -15.44 1.53
N PRO A 13 -14.19 -16.20 2.64
CA PRO A 13 -13.02 -16.86 3.25
C PRO A 13 -12.27 -17.85 2.34
N LYS A 14 -12.89 -18.26 1.22
CA LYS A 14 -12.32 -19.20 0.24
C LYS A 14 -11.66 -18.51 -0.96
N GLY A 15 -11.76 -17.19 -1.09
CA GLY A 15 -10.95 -16.43 -2.04
C GLY A 15 -9.52 -16.36 -1.51
N GLY A 16 -8.53 -16.63 -2.35
CA GLY A 16 -7.12 -16.53 -1.96
C GLY A 16 -6.82 -15.19 -1.26
N LYS A 17 -5.90 -15.23 -0.29
CA LYS A 17 -5.42 -14.02 0.38
C LYS A 17 -4.38 -13.36 -0.52
N PHE A 18 -4.57 -12.07 -0.79
CA PHE A 18 -3.58 -11.20 -1.43
C PHE A 18 -3.61 -9.86 -0.72
N ASP A 19 -2.49 -9.15 -0.69
CA ASP A 19 -2.41 -7.81 -0.10
C ASP A 19 -2.80 -6.73 -1.13
N GLY A 20 -2.37 -6.91 -2.37
CA GLY A 20 -2.68 -6.07 -3.54
C GLY A 20 -2.82 -6.89 -4.83
N VAL A 21 -3.45 -6.29 -5.84
CA VAL A 21 -3.54 -6.81 -7.21
C VAL A 21 -3.68 -5.65 -8.19
N ALA A 22 -2.87 -5.67 -9.25
CA ALA A 22 -2.96 -4.79 -10.41
C ALA A 22 -3.55 -5.55 -11.61
N MET A 23 -4.50 -4.92 -12.29
CA MET A 23 -5.15 -5.49 -13.47
C MET A 23 -5.67 -4.40 -14.40
N TYR A 24 -6.02 -4.80 -15.62
CA TYR A 24 -6.82 -3.99 -16.51
C TYR A 24 -8.23 -4.55 -16.66
N SER A 25 -9.22 -3.66 -16.75
CA SER A 25 -10.57 -4.01 -17.15
C SER A 25 -11.07 -3.02 -18.19
N ASN A 26 -11.47 -3.52 -19.37
CA ASN A 26 -11.90 -2.69 -20.49
C ASN A 26 -10.91 -1.55 -20.82
N GLY A 27 -9.62 -1.86 -20.82
CA GLY A 27 -8.54 -0.90 -21.08
C GLY A 27 -8.29 0.13 -19.97
N LYS A 28 -8.92 -0.01 -18.79
CA LYS A 28 -8.69 0.85 -17.63
C LYS A 28 -7.86 0.14 -16.57
N PRO A 29 -6.79 0.76 -16.05
CA PRO A 29 -6.03 0.19 -14.95
C PRO A 29 -6.83 0.23 -13.65
N ILE A 30 -6.80 -0.87 -12.92
CA ILE A 30 -7.44 -1.07 -11.63
C ILE A 30 -6.42 -1.64 -10.66
N VAL A 31 -6.37 -1.06 -9.46
CA VAL A 31 -5.65 -1.61 -8.31
C VAL A 31 -6.68 -1.99 -7.25
N ALA A 32 -6.60 -3.20 -6.72
CA ALA A 32 -7.39 -3.60 -5.56
C ALA A 32 -6.48 -4.01 -4.40
N ILE A 33 -6.75 -3.45 -3.22
CA ILE A 33 -6.00 -3.70 -2.00
C ILE A 33 -6.89 -4.51 -1.07
N ALA A 34 -6.47 -5.74 -0.73
CA ALA A 34 -7.20 -6.65 0.16
C ALA A 34 -6.44 -6.98 1.46
N SER A 35 -5.36 -6.24 1.72
CA SER A 35 -4.51 -6.45 2.89
C SER A 35 -5.25 -6.38 4.22
N SER A 36 -4.77 -7.15 5.19
CA SER A 36 -5.20 -7.05 6.60
C SER A 36 -4.53 -5.90 7.37
N LYS A 37 -3.50 -5.26 6.79
CA LYS A 37 -2.78 -4.14 7.42
C LYS A 37 -3.69 -2.92 7.48
N LYS A 38 -3.74 -2.27 8.64
CA LYS A 38 -4.66 -1.14 8.87
C LYS A 38 -4.02 0.24 8.70
N GLY A 39 -2.68 0.30 8.75
CA GLY A 39 -1.95 1.56 8.74
C GLY A 39 -1.86 2.18 7.34
N PRO A 40 -2.01 3.50 7.18
CA PRO A 40 -1.94 4.14 5.87
C PRO A 40 -0.59 3.93 5.18
N ALA A 41 0.52 3.94 5.92
CA ALA A 41 1.85 3.69 5.35
C ALA A 41 1.99 2.29 4.72
N TRP A 42 1.37 1.25 5.31
CA TRP A 42 1.34 -0.09 4.69
C TRP A 42 0.56 -0.07 3.38
N LEU A 43 -0.65 0.50 3.40
CA LEU A 43 -1.48 0.55 2.20
C LEU A 43 -0.89 1.44 1.11
N ALA A 44 -0.18 2.50 1.49
CA ALA A 44 0.55 3.35 0.56
C ALA A 44 1.67 2.56 -0.14
N PHE A 45 2.40 1.71 0.59
CA PHE A 45 3.39 0.81 -0.01
C PHE A 45 2.73 -0.17 -0.99
N TYR A 46 1.68 -0.88 -0.57
CA TYR A 46 0.99 -1.81 -1.46
C TYR A 46 0.45 -1.12 -2.71
N LEU A 47 -0.20 0.04 -2.55
CA LEU A 47 -0.67 0.82 -3.70
C LEU A 47 0.49 1.22 -4.62
N ALA A 48 1.59 1.72 -4.07
CA ALA A 48 2.75 2.14 -4.85
C ALA A 48 3.40 0.97 -5.59
N HIS A 49 3.45 -0.22 -4.97
CA HIS A 49 3.92 -1.45 -5.59
C HIS A 49 3.04 -1.86 -6.79
N GLU A 50 1.72 -1.90 -6.60
CA GLU A 50 0.79 -2.21 -7.71
C GLU A 50 0.84 -1.17 -8.84
N LEU A 51 1.08 0.10 -8.49
CA LEU A 51 1.35 1.14 -9.49
C LEU A 51 2.66 0.90 -10.24
N GLY A 52 3.66 0.30 -9.59
CA GLY A 52 4.90 -0.14 -10.22
C GLY A 52 4.62 -1.15 -11.34
N HIS A 53 3.85 -2.21 -11.06
CA HIS A 53 3.48 -3.19 -12.08
C HIS A 53 2.75 -2.59 -13.29
N ILE A 54 1.88 -1.59 -13.06
CA ILE A 54 1.18 -0.89 -14.15
C ILE A 54 2.14 0.01 -14.92
N SER A 55 3.00 0.75 -14.22
CA SER A 55 3.85 1.79 -14.81
C SER A 55 5.07 1.23 -15.54
N LEU A 56 5.52 0.05 -15.12
CA LEU A 56 6.62 -0.71 -15.73
C LEU A 56 6.13 -1.74 -16.76
N GLU A 57 4.82 -1.75 -17.05
CA GLU A 57 4.20 -2.63 -18.05
C GLU A 57 4.29 -4.14 -17.74
N HIS A 58 4.49 -4.52 -16.46
CA HIS A 58 4.39 -5.91 -15.99
C HIS A 58 2.96 -6.44 -16.20
N VAL A 59 1.97 -5.56 -16.00
CA VAL A 59 0.56 -5.83 -16.31
C VAL A 59 0.14 -5.05 -17.56
N LYS A 60 -0.41 -5.75 -18.55
CA LYS A 60 -0.84 -5.16 -19.83
C LYS A 60 -2.35 -5.20 -20.00
N PRO A 61 -2.96 -4.29 -20.79
CA PRO A 61 -4.41 -4.28 -21.06
C PRO A 61 -4.99 -5.59 -21.62
N ASP A 62 -4.17 -6.37 -22.29
CA ASP A 62 -4.44 -7.69 -22.86
C ASP A 62 -3.75 -8.84 -22.10
N GLY A 63 -2.98 -8.51 -21.06
CA GLY A 63 -2.26 -9.44 -20.20
C GLY A 63 -3.12 -9.93 -19.02
N GLY A 64 -2.69 -11.05 -18.42
CA GLY A 64 -3.33 -11.61 -17.23
C GLY A 64 -3.20 -10.73 -15.99
N MET A 65 -3.85 -11.15 -14.91
CA MET A 65 -3.83 -10.51 -13.60
C MET A 65 -2.51 -10.83 -12.87
N CYS A 66 -1.80 -9.82 -12.32
CA CYS A 66 -0.64 -10.04 -11.44
C CYS A 66 -1.09 -10.00 -9.98
N VAL A 67 -0.79 -11.07 -9.23
CA VAL A 67 -1.25 -11.27 -7.85
C VAL A 67 -0.06 -11.66 -6.97
N ASP A 68 0.52 -10.72 -6.21
CA ASP A 68 1.03 -10.90 -4.83
C ASP A 68 1.68 -9.59 -4.34
N ALA A 69 1.71 -9.33 -3.02
CA ALA A 69 2.60 -8.31 -2.42
C ALA A 69 2.63 -8.40 -0.89
N ASP A 70 3.42 -9.30 -0.29
CA ASP A 70 3.60 -9.35 1.17
C ASP A 70 4.89 -8.59 1.57
N LEU A 71 4.80 -7.36 2.12
CA LEU A 71 5.96 -6.50 2.39
C LEU A 71 6.99 -7.15 3.35
N ALA A 72 6.60 -8.18 4.11
CA ALA A 72 7.51 -8.95 4.96
C ALA A 72 8.48 -9.87 4.17
N ASN A 73 8.13 -10.22 2.93
CA ASN A 73 8.88 -11.14 2.08
C ASN A 73 9.65 -10.43 0.95
N ALA A 74 9.71 -9.09 1.00
CA ALA A 74 10.21 -8.22 -0.08
C ALA A 74 11.73 -8.27 -0.37
N GLY A 75 12.33 -9.47 -0.41
CA GLY A 75 13.78 -9.65 -0.58
C GLY A 75 14.29 -11.09 -0.49
N VAL A 76 13.44 -12.13 -0.57
CA VAL A 76 13.87 -13.54 -0.56
C VAL A 76 13.24 -14.24 -1.77
N ASP A 77 14.01 -14.45 -2.84
CA ASP A 77 13.58 -15.07 -4.12
C ASP A 77 12.38 -14.38 -4.81
N GLU A 78 12.46 -13.06 -5.02
CA GLU A 78 11.49 -12.31 -5.83
C GLU A 78 11.83 -12.35 -7.32
N ASP A 79 10.82 -12.56 -8.17
CA ASP A 79 10.92 -12.36 -9.62
C ASP A 79 11.40 -10.93 -9.95
N THR A 80 12.02 -10.73 -11.11
CA THR A 80 12.56 -9.42 -11.53
C THR A 80 11.49 -8.34 -11.52
N GLU A 81 10.26 -8.67 -11.97
CA GLU A 81 9.13 -7.76 -11.98
C GLU A 81 8.73 -7.29 -10.57
N GLU A 82 8.79 -8.16 -9.57
CA GLU A 82 8.48 -7.85 -8.16
C GLU A 82 9.54 -6.93 -7.55
N GLN A 83 10.82 -7.16 -7.87
CA GLN A 83 11.92 -6.30 -7.42
C GLN A 83 11.82 -4.90 -8.03
N GLU A 84 11.48 -4.81 -9.31
CA GLU A 84 11.29 -3.54 -10.01
C GLU A 84 10.06 -2.78 -9.47
N ALA A 85 8.94 -3.48 -9.20
CA ALA A 85 7.76 -2.90 -8.56
C ALA A 85 8.05 -2.41 -7.13
N ASN A 86 8.82 -3.18 -6.35
CA ASN A 86 9.30 -2.78 -5.03
C ASN A 86 10.20 -1.54 -5.08
N GLY A 87 11.13 -1.48 -6.05
CA GLY A 87 11.99 -0.32 -6.27
C GLY A 87 11.18 0.93 -6.63
N PHE A 88 10.21 0.79 -7.54
CA PHE A 88 9.28 1.85 -7.89
C PHE A 88 8.49 2.36 -6.67
N ALA A 89 7.99 1.45 -5.83
CA ALA A 89 7.22 1.80 -4.65
C ALA A 89 8.06 2.61 -3.64
N LEU A 90 9.30 2.20 -3.43
CA LEU A 90 10.24 2.90 -2.54
C LEU A 90 10.60 4.28 -3.11
N GLU A 91 10.93 4.36 -4.40
CA GLU A 91 11.24 5.63 -5.05
C GLU A 91 10.06 6.61 -4.98
N LEU A 92 8.84 6.12 -5.21
CA LEU A 92 7.64 6.96 -5.13
C LEU A 92 7.41 7.50 -3.71
N LEU A 93 7.65 6.69 -2.68
CA LEU A 93 7.35 7.04 -1.30
C LEU A 93 8.48 7.77 -0.57
N THR A 94 9.73 7.57 -0.98
CA THR A 94 10.91 8.10 -0.29
C THR A 94 11.84 8.92 -1.19
N GLY A 95 11.59 8.98 -2.50
CA GLY A 95 12.48 9.62 -3.48
C GLY A 95 13.72 8.80 -3.82
N GLU A 96 13.85 7.57 -3.29
CA GLU A 96 15.04 6.72 -3.44
C GLU A 96 14.60 5.27 -3.68
N ALA A 97 15.05 4.66 -4.78
CA ALA A 97 14.62 3.30 -5.16
C ALA A 97 15.05 2.21 -4.16
N THR A 98 16.04 2.47 -3.32
CA THR A 98 16.46 1.56 -2.23
C THR A 98 15.74 1.83 -0.90
N GLY A 99 14.91 2.87 -0.84
CA GLY A 99 14.28 3.34 0.38
C GLY A 99 15.24 4.08 1.32
N ILE A 100 14.76 4.41 2.52
CA ILE A 100 15.60 4.98 3.59
C ILE A 100 16.28 3.84 4.34
N THR A 101 17.61 3.81 4.34
CA THR A 101 18.39 2.77 5.01
C THR A 101 18.87 3.21 6.40
N PHE A 102 18.89 2.26 7.33
CA PHE A 102 19.34 2.46 8.71
C PHE A 102 20.29 1.33 9.10
N GLU A 103 21.44 1.69 9.68
CA GLU A 103 22.47 0.73 10.10
C GLU A 103 22.27 0.19 11.53
N SER A 104 21.49 0.89 12.37
CA SER A 104 21.29 0.51 13.78
C SER A 104 20.03 -0.36 13.95
N SER A 105 20.20 -1.59 14.41
CA SER A 105 19.13 -2.60 14.48
C SER A 105 18.50 -2.83 15.86
N SER A 106 18.56 -1.87 16.78
CA SER A 106 18.16 -2.11 18.18
C SER A 106 17.42 -0.96 18.89
N LEU A 107 16.92 0.03 18.13
CA LEU A 107 16.09 1.08 18.71
C LEU A 107 14.76 0.52 19.20
N LYS A 108 14.31 1.01 20.36
CA LYS A 108 12.98 0.69 20.89
C LYS A 108 11.93 1.48 20.10
N ALA A 109 10.70 0.98 20.08
CA ALA A 109 9.60 1.60 19.34
C ALA A 109 9.41 3.12 19.59
N PRO A 110 9.54 3.65 20.82
CA PRO A 110 9.45 5.10 21.04
C PRO A 110 10.58 5.91 20.42
N GLU A 111 11.78 5.33 20.32
CA GLU A 111 12.93 5.97 19.69
C GLU A 111 12.73 6.04 18.18
N VAL A 112 12.28 4.93 17.58
CA VAL A 112 11.94 4.85 16.14
C VAL A 112 10.84 5.86 15.79
N GLY A 113 9.73 5.87 16.53
CA GLY A 113 8.61 6.79 16.26
C GLY A 113 9.01 8.27 16.39
N LYS A 114 9.78 8.63 17.42
CA LYS A 114 10.29 10.00 17.59
C LYS A 114 11.27 10.39 16.48
N ALA A 115 12.15 9.47 16.08
CA ALA A 115 13.09 9.70 14.99
C ALA A 115 12.34 9.91 13.65
N ALA A 116 11.33 9.10 13.37
CA ALA A 116 10.48 9.24 12.19
C ALA A 116 9.76 10.59 12.13
N LEU A 117 9.14 11.03 13.24
CA LEU A 117 8.51 12.36 13.32
C LEU A 117 9.52 13.49 13.14
N LYS A 118 10.72 13.36 13.71
CA LYS A 118 11.80 14.35 13.55
C LYS A 118 12.28 14.41 12.10
N PHE A 119 12.41 13.26 11.43
CA PHE A 119 12.79 13.17 10.03
C PHE A 119 11.75 13.87 9.14
N ALA A 120 10.47 13.49 9.29
CA ALA A 120 9.34 14.05 8.53
C ALA A 120 9.03 15.52 8.86
N SER A 121 9.63 16.12 9.89
CA SER A 121 9.45 17.55 10.21
C SER A 121 10.65 18.41 9.85
N LYS A 122 11.84 17.84 9.67
CA LYS A 122 13.09 18.60 9.52
C LYS A 122 13.92 18.21 8.31
N ALA A 123 14.04 16.92 8.03
CA ALA A 123 14.91 16.42 6.98
C ALA A 123 14.18 16.42 5.63
N ASP A 124 13.02 15.77 5.58
CA ASP A 124 12.17 15.76 4.41
C ASP A 124 10.69 15.74 4.79
N PRO A 125 10.00 16.90 4.75
CA PRO A 125 8.58 16.99 5.06
C PRO A 125 7.63 16.29 4.09
N LYS A 126 8.13 15.80 2.94
CA LYS A 126 7.32 15.10 1.94
C LYS A 126 7.16 13.61 2.26
N ILE A 127 8.04 13.05 3.09
CA ILE A 127 8.02 11.64 3.44
C ILE A 127 7.18 11.43 4.70
N ASP A 128 6.14 10.60 4.59
CA ASP A 128 5.25 10.29 5.71
C ASP A 128 6.04 9.55 6.82
N PRO A 129 5.87 9.94 8.10
CA PRO A 129 6.62 9.32 9.20
C PRO A 129 6.33 7.82 9.35
N GLY A 130 5.16 7.33 8.94
CA GLY A 130 4.87 5.90 8.89
C GLY A 130 5.73 5.18 7.85
N VAL A 131 6.01 5.80 6.71
CA VAL A 131 6.95 5.25 5.70
C VAL A 131 8.34 5.14 6.30
N VAL A 132 8.82 6.17 7.02
CA VAL A 132 10.13 6.13 7.70
C VAL A 132 10.21 4.99 8.72
N VAL A 133 9.14 4.75 9.49
CA VAL A 133 9.07 3.61 10.44
C VAL A 133 9.17 2.28 9.70
N LEU A 134 8.47 2.13 8.57
CA LEU A 134 8.51 0.90 7.76
C LEU A 134 9.87 0.69 7.10
N SER A 135 10.49 1.76 6.58
CA SER A 135 11.85 1.71 6.03
C SER A 135 12.87 1.27 7.09
N TYR A 136 12.78 1.78 8.33
CA TYR A 136 13.61 1.30 9.45
C TYR A 136 13.41 -0.20 9.69
N CYS A 137 12.16 -0.67 9.76
CA CYS A 137 11.88 -2.08 10.03
C CYS A 137 12.40 -2.97 8.89
N LYS A 138 12.25 -2.53 7.63
CA LYS A 138 12.75 -3.24 6.45
C LYS A 138 14.28 -3.31 6.46
N SER A 139 14.97 -2.17 6.60
CA SER A 139 16.44 -2.13 6.47
C SER A 139 17.16 -2.82 7.63
N THR A 140 16.55 -2.87 8.82
CA THR A 140 17.16 -3.48 10.02
C THR A 140 16.66 -4.90 10.31
N GLY A 141 15.59 -5.34 9.64
CA GLY A 141 14.86 -6.57 9.96
C GLY A 141 14.09 -6.54 11.28
N TYR A 142 14.08 -5.41 12.02
CA TYR A 142 13.52 -5.36 13.37
C TYR A 142 12.03 -5.02 13.40
N TRP A 143 11.20 -5.93 12.89
CA TRP A 143 9.75 -5.74 12.77
C TRP A 143 8.98 -5.70 14.11
N GLY A 144 9.58 -6.18 15.20
CA GLY A 144 8.94 -6.23 16.52
C GLY A 144 8.52 -4.85 17.06
N VAL A 145 9.14 -3.76 16.58
CA VAL A 145 8.80 -2.39 16.98
C VAL A 145 7.76 -1.71 16.10
N ALA A 146 7.46 -2.29 14.92
CA ALA A 146 6.67 -1.63 13.87
C ALA A 146 5.31 -1.14 14.39
N LYS A 147 4.53 -2.03 15.02
CA LYS A 147 3.18 -1.69 15.51
C LYS A 147 3.21 -0.48 16.46
N LYS A 148 4.09 -0.53 17.47
CA LYS A 148 4.12 0.52 18.49
C LYS A 148 4.70 1.84 17.97
N ALA A 149 5.68 1.77 17.07
CA ALA A 149 6.21 2.95 16.40
C ALA A 149 5.15 3.61 15.49
N LEU A 150 4.37 2.81 14.76
CA LEU A 150 3.24 3.29 13.95
C LEU A 150 2.14 3.94 14.80
N GLU A 151 1.82 3.39 15.97
CA GLU A 151 0.88 4.04 16.92
C GLU A 151 1.40 5.42 17.34
N ILE A 152 2.70 5.55 17.63
CA ILE A 152 3.31 6.80 18.09
C ILE A 152 3.26 7.89 17.01
N VAL A 153 3.38 7.52 15.74
CA VAL A 153 3.29 8.47 14.62
C VAL A 153 1.87 8.63 14.08
N GLY A 154 0.87 8.02 14.71
CA GLY A 154 -0.55 8.12 14.32
C GLY A 154 -0.91 7.39 13.02
N GLN A 155 -0.15 6.34 12.66
CA GLN A 155 -0.27 5.62 11.39
C GLN A 155 -0.56 4.12 11.59
N SER A 156 -1.05 3.70 12.76
CA SER A 156 -1.36 2.29 13.06
C SER A 156 -2.69 1.82 12.46
N GLU A 157 -3.59 2.73 12.10
CA GLU A 157 -4.94 2.43 11.59
C GLU A 157 -5.47 3.50 10.63
N GLY A 158 -6.66 3.27 10.05
CA GLY A 158 -7.34 4.24 9.18
C GLY A 158 -6.91 4.23 7.71
N GLY A 159 -5.99 3.34 7.30
CA GLY A 159 -5.54 3.23 5.91
C GLY A 159 -6.68 2.96 4.93
N HIS A 160 -7.47 1.91 5.17
CA HIS A 160 -8.59 1.57 4.28
C HIS A 160 -9.68 2.64 4.24
N GLU A 161 -9.89 3.34 5.36
CA GLU A 161 -10.83 4.45 5.41
C GLU A 161 -10.39 5.60 4.50
N LYS A 162 -9.09 5.94 4.48
CA LYS A 162 -8.55 6.93 3.53
C LYS A 162 -8.79 6.51 2.08
N VAL A 163 -8.50 5.25 1.73
CA VAL A 163 -8.73 4.73 0.36
C VAL A 163 -10.21 4.82 -0.03
N ARG A 164 -11.12 4.40 0.86
CA ARG A 164 -12.57 4.50 0.64
C ARG A 164 -13.03 5.94 0.43
N GLN A 165 -12.56 6.87 1.26
CA GLN A 165 -12.92 8.29 1.15
C GLN A 165 -12.53 8.86 -0.21
N VAL A 166 -11.32 8.54 -0.69
CA VAL A 166 -10.87 8.97 -2.03
C VAL A 166 -11.72 8.32 -3.14
N LEU A 167 -12.03 7.03 -3.03
CA LEU A 167 -12.90 6.34 -3.99
C LEU A 167 -14.29 6.99 -4.06
N LEU A 168 -14.92 7.28 -2.91
CA LEU A 168 -16.22 7.93 -2.83
C LEU A 168 -16.23 9.33 -3.45
N GLN A 169 -15.17 10.11 -3.28
CA GLN A 169 -15.05 11.44 -3.87
C GLN A 169 -15.04 11.42 -5.40
N HIS A 170 -14.60 10.31 -6.01
CA HIS A 170 -14.48 10.17 -7.46
C HIS A 170 -15.54 9.26 -8.08
N LEU A 171 -16.37 8.60 -7.26
CA LEU A 171 -17.43 7.72 -7.72
C LEU A 171 -18.65 8.55 -8.15
N ASP A 172 -19.00 8.46 -9.44
CA ASP A 172 -20.25 9.03 -9.94
C ASP A 172 -21.41 8.07 -9.64
N SER A 173 -22.13 8.32 -8.55
CA SER A 173 -23.26 7.48 -8.11
C SER A 173 -24.40 7.39 -9.12
N LYS A 174 -24.46 8.30 -10.11
CA LYS A 174 -25.46 8.24 -11.19
C LYS A 174 -25.09 7.28 -12.31
N ARG A 175 -23.83 6.82 -12.35
CA ARG A 175 -23.29 5.93 -13.38
C ARG A 175 -23.09 4.49 -12.94
N ILE A 176 -23.40 4.19 -11.68
CA ILE A 176 -23.37 2.82 -11.16
C ILE A 176 -24.80 2.27 -11.07
N SER A 177 -24.95 1.01 -11.47
CA SER A 177 -26.17 0.24 -11.27
C SER A 177 -26.35 -0.15 -9.80
N GLU A 178 -27.58 -0.52 -9.43
CA GLU A 178 -27.89 -1.00 -8.08
C GLU A 178 -27.06 -2.25 -7.69
N SER A 179 -26.78 -3.12 -8.66
CA SER A 179 -25.95 -4.31 -8.45
C SER A 179 -24.50 -3.94 -8.16
N GLU A 180 -23.94 -2.96 -8.87
CA GLU A 180 -22.57 -2.47 -8.64
C GLU A 180 -22.48 -1.74 -7.29
N ALA A 181 -23.49 -0.93 -6.94
CA ALA A 181 -23.56 -0.28 -5.64
C ALA A 181 -23.58 -1.31 -4.50
N ARG A 182 -24.40 -2.37 -4.61
CA ARG A 182 -24.43 -3.47 -3.64
C ARG A 182 -23.10 -4.20 -3.54
N PHE A 183 -22.44 -4.46 -4.67
CA PHE A 183 -21.12 -5.09 -4.69
C PHE A 183 -20.08 -4.23 -3.96
N LEU A 184 -20.03 -2.93 -4.26
CA LEU A 184 -19.10 -1.99 -3.62
C LEU A 184 -19.40 -1.81 -2.13
N ALA A 185 -20.68 -1.78 -1.73
CA ALA A 185 -21.06 -1.75 -0.32
C ALA A 185 -20.62 -3.02 0.42
N ALA A 186 -20.84 -4.20 -0.17
CA ALA A 186 -20.50 -5.48 0.45
C ALA A 186 -18.99 -5.74 0.52
N THR A 187 -18.24 -5.39 -0.54
CA THR A 187 -16.82 -5.75 -0.66
C THR A 187 -15.90 -4.64 -0.20
N CYS A 188 -16.25 -3.38 -0.46
CA CYS A 188 -15.43 -2.22 -0.15
C CYS A 188 -15.95 -1.42 1.05
N HIS A 189 -17.06 -1.83 1.68
CA HIS A 189 -17.69 -1.14 2.81
C HIS A 189 -18.01 0.33 2.52
N LEU A 190 -18.42 0.63 1.29
CA LEU A 190 -18.86 1.98 0.91
C LEU A 190 -20.30 2.23 1.39
N PRO A 191 -20.62 3.43 1.90
CA PRO A 191 -21.97 3.82 2.29
C PRO A 191 -22.78 4.29 1.06
N LEU A 192 -23.08 3.35 0.15
CA LEU A 192 -23.83 3.59 -1.10
C LEU A 192 -25.28 3.09 -1.01
#